data_AF-A0A353DVS4-F1
#
_entry.id   AF-A0A353DVS4-F1
#
_cell.length_a   1.000
_cell.length_b   1.000
_cell.length_c   1.000
_cell.angle_alpha   90.00
_cell.angle_beta   90.00
_cell.angle_gamma   90.00
#
_symmetry.space_group_name_H-M   'P 1'
#
loop_
_entity.id
_entity.type
_entity.pdbx_description
1 polymer ?
#
loop_
_entity_poly.entity_id
_entity_poly.type
_entity_poly.pdbx_seq_one_letter_code
_entity_poly.pdbx_strand_id
1 'polypeptide(L)'
;MAIRRLALQSMWRLSGEQPQKLRTQWWQQFLEGEFPPALRLELLELVQSSDQPESLAWWQHYRQKAQEQEVWPFATAVLEGGHLEAGRDLFLNRAEIACLRCHQIEGQGGVVGPSLDHLGDRLSAEAILEAILEPNASVTPGYISENVVLHNEEEWVGVVTQQDETTLTLRLATGALKHLPLVDIAERLPSLSAMPEGLMESLKTSEVRDLIAYLKSLKKR
;
A
#
# COMPACT_ATOMS: atom_id res chain seq x y z
N MET A 1 16.03 17.17 4.51
CA MET A 1 15.12 16.91 3.36
C MET A 1 14.44 18.18 2.83
N ALA A 2 13.85 19.03 3.69
CA ALA A 2 13.12 20.24 3.25
C ALA A 2 13.90 21.16 2.28
N ILE A 3 15.17 21.46 2.56
CA ILE A 3 16.00 22.33 1.69
C ILE A 3 16.15 21.75 0.28
N ARG A 4 16.31 20.42 0.15
CA ARG A 4 16.45 19.75 -1.16
C ARG A 4 15.16 19.83 -1.98
N ARG A 5 13.99 19.65 -1.32
CA ARG A 5 12.68 19.81 -1.97
C ARG A 5 12.46 21.25 -2.45
N LEU A 6 12.79 22.22 -1.60
CA LEU A 6 12.70 23.64 -1.96
C LEU A 6 13.61 23.97 -3.14
N ALA A 7 14.85 23.50 -3.13
CA ALA A 7 15.80 23.70 -4.23
C ALA A 7 15.25 23.13 -5.55
N LEU A 8 14.69 21.91 -5.53
CA LEU A 8 14.08 21.28 -6.70
C LEU A 8 12.90 22.13 -7.24
N GLN A 9 11.97 22.54 -6.37
CA GLN A 9 10.82 23.36 -6.75
C GLN A 9 11.23 24.74 -7.29
N SER A 10 12.20 25.39 -6.66
CA SER A 10 12.73 26.68 -7.11
C SER A 10 13.38 26.55 -8.49
N MET A 11 14.21 25.51 -8.69
CA MET A 11 14.85 25.25 -9.98
C MET A 11 13.84 24.94 -11.08
N TRP A 12 12.75 24.25 -10.76
CA TRP A 12 11.70 23.91 -11.73
C TRP A 12 11.05 25.15 -12.34
N ARG A 13 10.85 26.20 -11.54
CA ARG A 13 10.19 27.45 -11.97
C ARG A 13 11.06 28.37 -12.82
N LEU A 14 12.37 28.13 -12.89
CA LEU A 14 13.26 28.97 -13.67
C LEU A 14 13.05 28.76 -15.18
N SER A 15 12.95 29.87 -15.91
CA SER A 15 12.90 29.90 -17.37
C SER A 15 14.31 30.00 -17.97
N GLY A 16 14.46 29.55 -19.23
CA GLY A 16 15.72 29.62 -19.97
C GLY A 16 16.33 28.24 -20.26
N GLU A 17 17.37 28.24 -21.08
CA GLU A 17 17.97 27.03 -21.63
C GLU A 17 18.64 26.14 -20.56
N GLN A 18 19.36 26.74 -19.61
CA GLN A 18 20.09 26.00 -18.57
C GLN A 18 19.13 25.27 -17.61
N PRO A 19 18.09 25.91 -17.04
CA PRO A 19 17.06 25.20 -16.27
C PRO A 19 16.37 24.09 -17.07
N GLN A 20 16.08 24.31 -18.36
CA GLN A 20 15.46 23.28 -19.20
C GLN A 20 16.37 22.06 -19.38
N LYS A 21 17.65 22.27 -19.70
CA LYS A 21 18.65 21.19 -19.79
C LYS A 21 18.72 20.37 -18.51
N LEU A 22 18.71 21.05 -17.36
CA LEU A 22 18.75 20.38 -16.06
C LEU A 22 17.48 19.58 -15.76
N ARG A 23 16.28 20.11 -16.06
CA ARG A 23 15.01 19.37 -15.93
C ARG A 23 15.03 18.09 -16.78
N THR A 24 15.48 18.19 -18.02
CA THR A 24 15.65 17.03 -18.91
C THR A 24 16.63 16.02 -18.33
N GLN A 25 17.78 16.48 -17.82
CA GLN A 25 18.76 15.59 -17.19
C GLN A 25 18.18 14.86 -15.97
N TRP A 26 17.49 15.58 -15.07
CA TRP A 26 16.85 14.96 -13.90
C TRP A 26 15.77 13.96 -14.29
N TRP A 27 15.00 14.26 -15.34
CA TRP A 27 14.01 13.32 -15.86
C TRP A 27 14.65 12.05 -16.41
N GLN A 28 15.76 12.16 -17.15
CA GLN A 28 16.50 10.97 -17.63
C GLN A 28 17.06 10.15 -16.47
N GLN A 29 17.71 10.79 -15.50
CA GLN A 29 18.18 10.12 -14.28
C GLN A 29 17.04 9.43 -13.52
N PHE A 30 15.84 10.01 -13.52
CA PHE A 30 14.68 9.40 -12.89
C PHE A 30 14.26 8.12 -13.62
N LEU A 31 14.19 8.16 -14.95
CA LEU A 31 13.86 6.99 -15.77
C LEU A 31 14.91 5.88 -15.67
N GLU A 32 16.18 6.25 -15.51
CA GLU A 32 17.32 5.32 -15.33
C GLU A 32 17.45 4.81 -13.89
N GLY A 33 16.68 5.35 -12.94
CA GLY A 33 16.74 5.00 -11.52
C GLY A 33 17.87 5.66 -10.74
N GLU A 34 18.67 6.51 -11.37
CA GLU A 34 19.81 7.24 -10.78
C GLU A 34 19.40 8.50 -10.00
N PHE A 35 18.18 9.00 -10.21
CA PHE A 35 17.69 10.18 -9.48
C PHE A 35 17.49 9.85 -7.98
N PRO A 36 17.86 10.77 -7.05
CA PRO A 36 17.78 10.53 -5.61
C PRO A 36 16.41 9.99 -5.17
N PRO A 37 16.34 8.76 -4.60
CA PRO A 37 15.07 8.10 -4.29
C PRO A 37 14.10 8.95 -3.47
N ALA A 38 14.61 9.63 -2.46
CA ALA A 38 13.82 10.43 -1.53
C ALA A 38 13.24 11.75 -2.12
N LEU A 39 13.55 12.06 -3.39
CA LEU A 39 13.01 13.21 -4.13
C LEU A 39 12.19 12.81 -5.36
N ARG A 40 12.06 11.51 -5.63
CA ARG A 40 11.38 10.98 -6.83
C ARG A 40 9.92 11.43 -6.89
N LEU A 41 9.22 11.43 -5.75
CA LEU A 41 7.84 11.92 -5.70
C LEU A 41 7.76 13.40 -6.07
N GLU A 42 8.61 14.24 -5.50
CA GLU A 42 8.58 15.68 -5.80
C GLU A 42 8.87 15.96 -7.27
N LEU A 43 9.81 15.23 -7.88
CA LEU A 43 10.07 15.36 -9.33
C LEU A 43 8.85 14.93 -10.15
N LEU A 44 8.23 13.80 -9.79
CA LEU A 44 7.09 13.26 -10.52
C LEU A 44 5.85 14.17 -10.41
N GLU A 45 5.59 14.73 -9.22
CA GLU A 45 4.54 15.73 -9.01
C GLU A 45 4.80 17.01 -9.82
N LEU A 46 6.06 17.48 -9.88
CA LEU A 46 6.43 18.65 -10.68
C LEU A 46 6.24 18.41 -12.19
N VAL A 47 6.57 17.22 -12.67
CA VAL A 47 6.36 16.82 -14.07
C VAL A 47 4.86 16.73 -14.37
N GLN A 48 4.09 16.07 -13.50
CA GLN A 48 2.64 15.91 -13.64
C GLN A 48 1.88 17.24 -13.63
N SER A 49 2.29 18.18 -12.78
CA SER A 49 1.64 19.49 -12.65
C SER A 49 2.23 20.58 -13.55
N SER A 50 3.12 20.23 -14.48
CA SER A 50 3.80 21.19 -15.33
C SER A 50 2.93 21.58 -16.53
N ASP A 51 2.88 22.88 -16.82
CA ASP A 51 2.26 23.41 -18.06
C ASP A 51 3.24 23.43 -19.25
N GLN A 52 4.50 23.01 -19.05
CA GLN A 52 5.49 22.97 -20.13
C GLN A 52 5.21 21.80 -21.08
N PRO A 53 5.16 22.03 -22.41
CA PRO A 53 4.87 20.98 -23.39
C PRO A 53 5.75 19.73 -23.27
N GLU A 54 7.04 19.92 -22.99
CA GLU A 54 8.00 18.81 -22.83
C GLU A 54 7.69 17.97 -21.58
N SER A 55 7.38 18.63 -20.45
CA SER A 55 7.03 17.93 -19.21
C SER A 55 5.70 17.18 -19.32
N LEU A 56 4.72 17.76 -20.03
CA LEU A 56 3.46 17.08 -20.30
C LEU A 56 3.68 15.81 -21.14
N ALA A 57 4.54 15.89 -22.17
CA ALA A 57 4.90 14.74 -22.98
C ALA A 57 5.64 13.66 -22.17
N TRP A 58 6.54 14.07 -21.27
CA TRP A 58 7.21 13.16 -20.32
C TRP A 58 6.21 12.43 -19.43
N TRP A 59 5.27 13.15 -18.81
CA TRP A 59 4.22 12.56 -17.97
C TRP A 59 3.36 11.56 -18.74
N GLN A 60 2.89 11.94 -19.93
CA GLN A 60 2.05 11.08 -20.77
C GLN A 60 2.77 9.78 -21.13
N HIS A 61 4.02 9.87 -21.60
CA HIS A 61 4.82 8.70 -21.95
C HIS A 61 5.07 7.79 -20.75
N TYR A 62 5.44 8.37 -19.60
CA TYR A 62 5.69 7.61 -18.38
C TYR A 62 4.43 6.90 -17.88
N ARG A 63 3.30 7.59 -17.84
CA ARG A 63 2.01 7.03 -17.41
C ARG A 63 1.55 5.91 -18.34
N GLN A 64 1.70 6.09 -19.65
CA GLN A 64 1.36 5.07 -20.63
C GLN A 64 2.20 3.81 -20.42
N LYS A 65 3.52 3.96 -20.27
CA LYS A 65 4.40 2.82 -20.03
C LYS A 65 4.08 2.10 -18.71
N ALA A 66 3.78 2.84 -17.65
CA ALA A 66 3.35 2.26 -16.38
C ALA A 66 2.05 1.46 -16.54
N GLN A 67 1.09 1.99 -17.30
CA GLN A 67 -0.16 1.28 -17.62
C GLN A 67 0.08 0.01 -18.45
N GLU A 68 0.94 0.06 -19.46
CA GLU A 68 1.32 -1.11 -20.27
C GLU A 68 2.00 -2.21 -19.45
N GLN A 69 2.65 -1.84 -18.36
CA GLN A 69 3.32 -2.76 -17.43
C GLN A 69 2.44 -3.17 -16.25
N GLU A 70 1.19 -2.68 -16.18
CA GLU A 70 0.28 -2.89 -15.05
C GLU A 70 0.88 -2.47 -13.69
N VAL A 71 1.75 -1.45 -13.71
CA VAL A 71 2.40 -0.91 -12.51
C VAL A 71 1.76 0.42 -12.13
N TRP A 72 1.52 0.61 -10.84
CA TRP A 72 1.09 1.91 -10.33
C TRP A 72 2.15 2.98 -10.65
N PRO A 73 1.82 4.07 -11.37
CA PRO A 73 2.81 5.02 -11.88
C PRO A 73 3.67 5.70 -10.80
N PHE A 74 3.25 5.70 -9.54
CA PHE A 74 4.01 6.29 -8.44
C PHE A 74 4.79 5.27 -7.61
N ALA A 75 4.78 3.98 -7.98
CA ALA A 75 5.29 2.90 -7.14
C ALA A 75 6.73 3.13 -6.67
N THR A 76 7.64 3.53 -7.56
CA THR A 76 9.04 3.78 -7.21
C THR A 76 9.28 5.13 -6.53
N ALA A 77 8.30 6.02 -6.57
CA ALA A 77 8.37 7.37 -6.03
C ALA A 77 7.94 7.45 -4.55
N VAL A 78 7.17 6.46 -4.06
CA VAL A 78 6.64 6.42 -2.69
C VAL A 78 7.48 5.59 -1.71
N LEU A 79 8.56 4.95 -2.16
CA LEU A 79 9.34 4.01 -1.33
C LEU A 79 10.28 4.69 -0.34
N GLU A 80 10.65 5.95 -0.62
CA GLU A 80 11.64 6.71 0.14
C GLU A 80 11.22 8.17 0.36
N GLY A 81 11.67 8.74 1.48
CA GLY A 81 11.47 10.16 1.80
C GLY A 81 10.11 10.50 2.44
N GLY A 82 9.36 9.51 2.91
CA GLY A 82 8.14 9.73 3.69
C GLY A 82 8.40 10.20 5.12
N HIS A 83 7.39 10.81 5.73
CA HIS A 83 7.38 11.27 7.11
C HIS A 83 6.80 10.19 8.03
N LEU A 84 7.61 9.70 8.97
CA LEU A 84 7.22 8.61 9.86
C LEU A 84 6.01 8.94 10.75
N GLU A 85 5.96 10.16 11.30
CA GLU A 85 4.88 10.58 12.18
C GLU A 85 3.54 10.70 11.43
N ALA A 86 3.57 11.25 10.21
CA ALA A 86 2.38 11.33 9.36
C ALA A 86 1.91 9.93 8.92
N GLY A 87 2.83 9.05 8.55
CA GLY A 87 2.51 7.65 8.23
C GLY A 87 1.90 6.89 9.40
N ARG A 88 2.42 7.14 10.61
CA ARG A 88 1.86 6.58 11.85
C ARG A 88 0.44 7.09 12.11
N ASP A 89 0.21 8.39 11.92
CA ASP A 89 -1.12 8.98 12.07
C ASP A 89 -2.13 8.39 11.08
N LEU A 90 -1.73 8.21 9.81
CA LEU A 90 -2.55 7.54 8.80
C LEU A 90 -2.93 6.11 9.23
N PHE A 91 -1.95 5.32 9.68
CA PHE A 91 -2.19 3.95 10.14
C PHE A 91 -3.18 3.87 11.31
N LEU A 92 -3.07 4.78 12.27
CA LEU A 92 -3.84 4.76 13.51
C LEU A 92 -5.24 5.37 13.36
N ASN A 93 -5.35 6.46 12.59
CA ASN A 93 -6.48 7.38 12.69
C ASN A 93 -7.25 7.58 11.38
N ARG A 94 -6.74 7.15 10.22
CA ARG A 94 -7.41 7.39 8.94
C ARG A 94 -8.55 6.37 8.73
N ALA A 95 -9.79 6.85 8.82
CA ALA A 95 -10.98 6.00 8.78
C ALA A 95 -11.20 5.29 7.44
N GLU A 96 -10.79 5.89 6.33
CA GLU A 96 -10.96 5.36 4.97
C GLU A 96 -10.13 4.09 4.75
N ILE A 97 -8.93 4.02 5.34
CA ILE A 97 -8.04 2.83 5.22
C ILE A 97 -8.10 1.93 6.46
N ALA A 98 -8.40 2.50 7.63
CA ALA A 98 -8.65 1.81 8.89
C ALA A 98 -7.68 0.66 9.22
N CYS A 99 -6.37 0.84 8.96
CA CYS A 99 -5.39 -0.24 9.09
C CYS A 99 -5.38 -0.86 10.50
N LEU A 100 -5.46 -0.03 11.55
CA LEU A 100 -5.50 -0.46 12.95
C LEU A 100 -6.72 -1.34 13.28
N ARG A 101 -7.83 -1.24 12.53
CA ARG A 101 -9.03 -2.08 12.74
C ARG A 101 -8.73 -3.55 12.49
N CYS A 102 -7.83 -3.84 11.55
CA CYS A 102 -7.54 -5.22 11.13
C CYS A 102 -6.18 -5.69 11.61
N HIS A 103 -5.19 -4.80 11.70
CA HIS A 103 -3.81 -5.14 12.00
C HIS A 103 -3.38 -4.69 13.39
N GLN A 104 -2.50 -5.49 13.99
CA GLN A 104 -1.93 -5.25 15.31
C GLN A 104 -0.48 -4.76 15.21
N ILE A 105 -0.10 -3.83 16.10
CA ILE A 105 1.28 -3.44 16.39
C ILE A 105 1.44 -3.35 17.91
N GLU A 106 2.47 -4.00 18.46
CA GLU A 106 2.81 -4.02 19.88
C GLU A 106 1.60 -4.35 20.78
N GLY A 107 0.76 -5.28 20.34
CA GLY A 107 -0.45 -5.69 21.06
C GLY A 107 -1.68 -4.79 20.83
N GLN A 108 -1.57 -3.68 20.10
CA GLN A 108 -2.67 -2.74 19.85
C GLN A 108 -3.23 -2.88 18.44
N GLY A 109 -4.57 -2.94 18.30
CA GLY A 109 -5.27 -3.05 17.03
C GLY A 109 -6.06 -4.35 16.86
N GLY A 110 -6.46 -4.64 15.63
CA GLY A 110 -7.23 -5.82 15.28
C GLY A 110 -6.38 -7.06 15.03
N VAL A 111 -7.05 -8.21 15.02
CA VAL A 111 -6.44 -9.54 14.75
C VAL A 111 -7.06 -10.22 13.52
N VAL A 112 -7.72 -9.43 12.67
CA VAL A 112 -8.31 -9.91 11.40
C VAL A 112 -7.20 -10.14 10.38
N GLY A 113 -6.25 -9.21 10.29
CA GLY A 113 -5.03 -9.35 9.51
C GLY A 113 -3.83 -9.77 10.38
N PRO A 114 -2.70 -10.12 9.76
CA PRO A 114 -1.47 -10.45 10.48
C PRO A 114 -0.95 -9.29 11.32
N SER A 115 -0.28 -9.63 12.43
CA SER A 115 0.50 -8.63 13.17
C SER A 115 1.55 -8.01 12.24
N LEU A 116 1.67 -6.68 12.31
CA LEU A 116 2.67 -5.89 11.59
C LEU A 116 3.90 -5.60 12.46
N ASP A 117 4.02 -6.28 13.61
CA ASP A 117 5.24 -6.26 14.40
C ASP A 117 6.43 -6.65 13.54
N HIS A 118 7.48 -5.83 13.61
CA HIS A 118 8.72 -6.04 12.88
C HIS A 118 8.51 -6.24 11.36
N LEU A 119 7.47 -5.64 10.77
CA LEU A 119 7.16 -5.77 9.34
C LEU A 119 8.35 -5.36 8.45
N GLY A 120 9.04 -4.30 8.80
CA GLY A 120 10.21 -3.77 8.07
C GLY A 120 11.44 -4.67 8.11
N ASP A 121 11.46 -5.71 8.96
CA ASP A 121 12.48 -6.77 8.93
C ASP A 121 12.09 -7.93 8.02
N ARG A 122 10.79 -8.08 7.73
CA ARG A 122 10.22 -9.19 6.96
C ARG A 122 10.01 -8.85 5.50
N LEU A 123 9.61 -7.61 5.20
CA LEU A 123 9.26 -7.16 3.86
C LEU A 123 10.04 -5.90 3.46
N SER A 124 10.37 -5.80 2.17
CA SER A 124 10.89 -4.56 1.59
C SER A 124 9.78 -3.52 1.41
N ALA A 125 10.14 -2.27 1.12
CA ALA A 125 9.16 -1.21 0.86
C ALA A 125 8.26 -1.54 -0.33
N GLU A 126 8.85 -2.15 -1.36
CA GLU A 126 8.17 -2.61 -2.57
C GLU A 126 7.15 -3.69 -2.24
N ALA A 127 7.54 -4.70 -1.45
CA ALA A 127 6.64 -5.78 -1.04
C ALA A 127 5.51 -5.29 -0.13
N ILE A 128 5.78 -4.31 0.76
CA ILE A 128 4.73 -3.67 1.56
C ILE A 128 3.75 -2.92 0.65
N LEU A 129 4.26 -2.15 -0.31
CA LEU A 129 3.41 -1.41 -1.25
C LEU A 129 2.56 -2.36 -2.09
N GLU A 130 3.17 -3.40 -2.66
CA GLU A 130 2.49 -4.43 -3.46
C GLU A 130 1.39 -5.11 -2.65
N ALA A 131 1.65 -5.52 -1.40
CA ALA A 131 0.65 -6.14 -0.55
C ALA A 131 -0.57 -5.24 -0.27
N ILE A 132 -0.41 -3.91 -0.32
CA ILE A 132 -1.53 -2.98 -0.11
C ILE A 132 -2.26 -2.64 -1.41
N LEU A 133 -1.53 -2.57 -2.54
CA LEU A 133 -2.14 -2.35 -3.85
C LEU A 133 -2.89 -3.59 -4.34
N GLU A 134 -2.32 -4.77 -4.11
CA GLU A 134 -2.79 -6.07 -4.59
C GLU A 134 -2.97 -7.05 -3.41
N PRO A 135 -3.94 -6.82 -2.50
CA PRO A 135 -4.11 -7.62 -1.28
C PRO A 135 -4.47 -9.09 -1.54
N ASN A 136 -4.88 -9.42 -2.77
CA ASN A 136 -5.21 -10.77 -3.22
C ASN A 136 -4.04 -11.50 -3.90
N ALA A 137 -2.95 -10.80 -4.28
CA ALA A 137 -1.82 -11.42 -4.98
C ALA A 137 -1.04 -12.39 -4.09
N SER A 138 -0.92 -12.09 -2.80
CA SER A 138 -0.28 -12.97 -1.83
C SER A 138 -0.88 -12.79 -0.44
N VAL A 139 -1.61 -13.80 0.04
CA VAL A 139 -2.20 -13.80 1.37
C VAL A 139 -1.33 -14.63 2.32
N THR A 140 -1.03 -14.07 3.49
CA THR A 140 -0.22 -14.77 4.51
C THR A 140 -0.92 -16.08 4.92
N PRO A 141 -0.20 -17.22 4.99
CA PRO A 141 -0.77 -18.47 5.48
C PRO A 141 -1.42 -18.30 6.86
N GLY A 142 -2.62 -18.86 7.03
CA GLY A 142 -3.44 -18.66 8.24
C GLY A 142 -4.30 -17.39 8.24
N TYR A 143 -4.22 -16.57 7.19
CA TYR A 143 -5.08 -15.39 6.96
C TYR A 143 -5.89 -15.48 5.66
N ILE A 144 -5.88 -16.64 5.00
CA ILE A 144 -6.73 -16.91 3.83
C ILE A 144 -8.16 -17.06 4.32
N SER A 145 -9.07 -16.26 3.77
CA SER A 145 -10.49 -16.37 4.05
C SER A 145 -11.09 -17.58 3.34
N GLU A 146 -12.12 -18.15 3.93
CA GLU A 146 -12.97 -19.15 3.30
C GLU A 146 -14.41 -18.62 3.22
N ASN A 147 -15.11 -18.95 2.12
CA ASN A 147 -16.56 -18.90 2.08
C ASN A 147 -17.11 -20.25 2.52
N VAL A 148 -17.91 -20.25 3.58
CA VAL A 148 -18.54 -21.44 4.16
C VAL A 148 -20.04 -21.35 3.94
N VAL A 149 -20.56 -22.29 3.15
CA VAL A 149 -21.98 -22.42 2.83
C VAL A 149 -22.57 -23.52 3.72
N LEU A 150 -23.65 -23.20 4.44
CA LEU A 150 -24.37 -24.14 5.29
C LEU A 150 -25.48 -24.86 4.52
N HIS A 151 -25.94 -26.00 5.04
CA HIS A 151 -27.06 -26.75 4.45
C HIS A 151 -28.39 -25.99 4.41
N ASN A 152 -28.54 -24.95 5.23
CA ASN A 152 -29.68 -24.04 5.22
C ASN A 152 -29.49 -22.84 4.27
N GLU A 153 -28.48 -22.88 3.39
CA GLU A 153 -28.13 -21.85 2.41
C GLU A 153 -27.55 -20.54 3.02
N GLU A 154 -27.26 -20.50 4.32
CA GLU A 154 -26.50 -19.38 4.90
C GLU A 154 -25.04 -19.40 4.47
N GLU A 155 -24.48 -18.23 4.15
CA GLU A 155 -23.08 -18.06 3.80
C GLU A 155 -22.32 -17.24 4.84
N TRP A 156 -21.12 -17.69 5.18
CA TRP A 156 -20.21 -17.02 6.10
C TRP A 156 -18.82 -16.92 5.50
N VAL A 157 -18.30 -15.69 5.42
CA VAL A 157 -16.92 -15.44 4.95
C VAL A 157 -16.03 -15.01 6.11
N GLY A 158 -14.92 -15.71 6.28
CA GLY A 158 -13.94 -15.36 7.31
C GLY A 158 -12.69 -16.22 7.29
N VAL A 159 -11.71 -15.83 8.09
CA VAL A 159 -10.46 -16.57 8.27
C VAL A 159 -10.69 -17.71 9.25
N VAL A 160 -10.30 -18.93 8.88
CA VAL A 160 -10.35 -20.08 9.80
C VAL A 160 -9.31 -19.88 10.89
N THR A 161 -9.76 -19.73 12.13
CA THR A 161 -8.87 -19.55 13.30
C THR A 161 -8.66 -20.82 14.08
N GLN A 162 -9.64 -21.72 14.07
CA GLN A 162 -9.59 -23.00 14.75
C GLN A 162 -10.58 -23.96 14.08
N GLN A 163 -10.23 -25.24 14.08
CA GLN A 163 -11.14 -26.32 13.76
C GLN A 163 -10.89 -27.47 14.75
N ASP A 164 -11.92 -27.94 15.42
CA ASP A 164 -11.89 -29.16 16.24
C ASP A 164 -12.72 -30.28 15.57
N GLU A 165 -12.98 -31.37 16.29
CA GLU A 165 -13.71 -32.54 15.76
C GLU A 165 -15.15 -32.23 15.34
N THR A 166 -15.76 -31.15 15.87
CA THR A 166 -17.18 -30.85 15.69
C THR A 166 -17.46 -29.43 15.23
N THR A 167 -16.53 -28.49 15.41
CA THR A 167 -16.76 -27.06 15.20
C THR A 167 -15.64 -26.42 14.38
N LEU A 168 -16.04 -25.61 13.39
CA LEU A 168 -15.20 -24.66 12.68
C LEU A 168 -15.39 -23.26 13.27
N THR A 169 -14.30 -22.56 13.58
CA THR A 169 -14.35 -21.18 14.06
C THR A 169 -13.78 -20.22 13.03
N LEU A 170 -14.64 -19.37 12.48
CA LEU A 170 -14.27 -18.30 11.58
C LEU A 170 -14.09 -16.98 12.33
N ARG A 171 -13.09 -16.21 11.96
CA ARG A 171 -13.00 -14.79 12.27
C ARG A 171 -13.50 -13.99 11.08
N LEU A 172 -14.62 -13.30 11.28
CA LEU A 172 -15.23 -12.45 10.27
C LEU A 172 -14.42 -11.17 10.09
N ALA A 173 -14.61 -10.45 8.98
CA ALA A 173 -13.95 -9.17 8.72
C ALA A 173 -14.26 -8.08 9.77
N THR A 174 -15.36 -8.25 10.53
CA THR A 174 -15.71 -7.41 11.68
C THR A 174 -14.87 -7.68 12.92
N GLY A 175 -14.07 -8.76 12.92
CA GLY A 175 -13.33 -9.28 14.07
C GLY A 175 -14.12 -10.29 14.92
N ALA A 176 -15.43 -10.41 14.70
CA ALA A 176 -16.29 -11.34 15.42
C ALA A 176 -15.92 -12.79 15.12
N LEU A 177 -16.09 -13.66 16.13
CA LEU A 177 -15.96 -15.10 15.96
C LEU A 177 -17.32 -15.71 15.64
N LYS A 178 -17.35 -16.56 14.61
CA LYS A 178 -18.51 -17.39 14.26
C LYS A 178 -18.11 -18.86 14.42
N HIS A 179 -18.84 -19.56 15.28
CA HIS A 179 -18.71 -21.00 15.47
C HIS A 179 -19.77 -21.69 14.62
N LEU A 180 -19.32 -22.60 13.76
CA LEU A 180 -20.14 -23.36 12.83
C LEU A 180 -19.97 -24.85 13.14
N PRO A 181 -21.03 -25.58 13.52
CA PRO A 181 -20.97 -27.03 13.61
C PRO A 181 -20.60 -27.61 12.23
N LEU A 182 -19.61 -28.52 12.19
CA LEU A 182 -19.14 -29.12 10.95
C LEU A 182 -20.24 -29.90 10.22
N VAL A 183 -21.19 -30.46 10.97
CA VAL A 183 -22.39 -31.16 10.47
C VAL A 183 -23.32 -30.24 9.68
N ASP A 184 -23.30 -28.93 9.93
CA ASP A 184 -24.17 -27.97 9.25
C ASP A 184 -23.53 -27.43 7.96
N ILE A 185 -22.24 -27.71 7.72
CA ILE A 185 -21.48 -27.18 6.59
C ILE A 185 -21.73 -28.04 5.34
N ALA A 186 -22.27 -27.41 4.30
CA ALA A 186 -22.46 -28.02 2.99
C ALA A 186 -21.20 -27.92 2.11
N GLU A 187 -20.57 -26.74 2.09
CA GLU A 187 -19.45 -26.46 1.20
C GLU A 187 -18.47 -25.46 1.83
N ARG A 188 -17.18 -25.58 1.48
CA ARG A 188 -16.12 -24.64 1.83
C ARG A 188 -15.28 -24.34 0.60
N LEU A 189 -15.14 -23.07 0.28
CA LEU A 189 -14.35 -22.60 -0.86
C LEU A 189 -13.34 -21.55 -0.39
N PRO A 190 -12.12 -21.51 -0.97
CA PRO A 190 -11.23 -20.37 -0.80
C PRO A 190 -11.94 -19.07 -1.21
N SER A 191 -11.69 -18.00 -0.47
CA SER A 191 -12.23 -16.67 -0.75
C SER A 191 -11.12 -15.63 -0.88
N LEU A 192 -11.50 -14.41 -1.23
CA LEU A 192 -10.59 -13.27 -1.32
C LEU A 192 -10.05 -12.88 0.06
N SER A 193 -8.94 -12.16 0.05
CA SER A 193 -8.34 -11.56 1.24
C SER A 193 -9.37 -10.73 2.02
N ALA A 194 -9.30 -10.78 3.35
CA ALA A 194 -10.09 -9.90 4.20
C ALA A 194 -9.62 -8.43 4.14
N MET A 195 -8.43 -8.18 3.57
CA MET A 195 -7.92 -6.83 3.32
C MET A 195 -8.62 -6.25 2.07
N PRO A 196 -9.28 -5.08 2.18
CA PRO A 196 -9.98 -4.48 1.04
C PRO A 196 -9.03 -4.04 -0.07
N GLU A 197 -9.48 -4.14 -1.31
CA GLU A 197 -8.83 -3.50 -2.47
C GLU A 197 -9.09 -1.98 -2.47
N GLY A 198 -8.28 -1.23 -3.22
CA GLY A 198 -8.52 0.20 -3.44
C GLY A 198 -8.26 1.11 -2.22
N LEU A 199 -7.65 0.60 -1.13
CA LEU A 199 -7.36 1.39 0.08
C LEU A 199 -6.59 2.68 -0.24
N MET A 200 -5.65 2.62 -1.18
CA MET A 200 -4.82 3.75 -1.56
C MET A 200 -5.52 4.80 -2.42
N GLU A 201 -6.70 4.51 -2.98
CA GLU A 201 -7.45 5.48 -3.81
C GLU A 201 -7.96 6.68 -2.99
N SER A 202 -8.13 6.48 -1.68
CA SER A 202 -8.55 7.51 -0.72
C SER A 202 -7.39 8.38 -0.22
N LEU A 203 -6.16 8.08 -0.63
CA LEU A 203 -4.94 8.75 -0.18
C LEU A 203 -4.28 9.54 -1.30
N LYS A 204 -3.68 10.67 -0.94
CA LYS A 204 -2.71 11.36 -1.79
C LYS A 204 -1.46 10.49 -1.93
N THR A 205 -0.75 10.60 -3.05
CA THR A 205 0.52 9.88 -3.26
C THR A 205 1.54 10.14 -2.15
N SER A 206 1.59 11.37 -1.61
CA SER A 206 2.43 11.71 -0.46
C SER A 206 2.00 11.02 0.84
N GLU A 207 0.70 10.85 1.07
CA GLU A 207 0.17 10.07 2.20
C GLU A 207 0.54 8.59 2.07
N VAL A 208 0.47 8.02 0.85
CA VAL A 208 0.95 6.66 0.58
C VAL A 208 2.44 6.52 0.93
N ARG A 209 3.27 7.47 0.47
CA ARG A 209 4.71 7.49 0.78
C ARG A 209 4.97 7.55 2.29
N ASP A 210 4.21 8.36 3.02
CA ASP A 210 4.35 8.51 4.46
C ASP A 210 3.96 7.21 5.19
N LEU A 211 2.85 6.57 4.77
CA LEU A 211 2.40 5.27 5.29
C LEU A 211 3.46 4.17 5.06
N ILE A 212 4.01 4.06 3.84
CA ILE A 212 5.06 3.09 3.53
C ILE A 212 6.32 3.36 4.37
N ALA A 213 6.70 4.62 4.58
CA ALA A 213 7.83 4.96 5.42
C ALA A 213 7.62 4.51 6.87
N TYR A 214 6.42 4.69 7.43
CA TYR A 214 6.08 4.21 8.77
C TYR A 214 6.14 2.67 8.84
N LEU A 215 5.47 1.97 7.92
CA LEU A 215 5.43 0.50 7.91
C LEU A 215 6.83 -0.11 7.77
N LYS A 216 7.68 0.44 6.88
CA LYS A 216 9.08 0.03 6.71
C LYS A 216 9.93 0.29 7.95
N SER A 217 9.56 1.26 8.77
CA SER A 217 10.27 1.60 10.02
C SER A 217 10.00 0.64 11.18
N LEU A 218 8.96 -0.20 11.06
CA LEU A 218 8.60 -1.21 12.06
C LEU A 218 9.63 -2.34 12.05
N LYS A 219 10.77 -2.12 12.71
CA LYS A 219 11.87 -3.08 12.86
C LYS A 219 12.05 -3.46 14.31
N LYS A 220 12.71 -4.59 14.57
CA LYS A 220 13.12 -4.98 15.91
C LYS A 220 14.10 -3.93 16.45
N ARG A 221 13.78 -3.39 17.62
CA ARG A 221 14.63 -2.44 18.34
C ARG A 221 15.83 -3.14 18.97
#